data_AF-M5EMC6-F1
#
_entry.id   AF-M5EMC6-F1
#
_cell.length_a   1.000
_cell.length_b   1.000
_cell.length_c   1.000
_cell.angle_alpha   90.00
_cell.angle_beta   90.00
_cell.angle_gamma   90.00
#
_symmetry.space_group_name_H-M   'P 1'
#
loop_
_entity.id
_entity.type
_entity.pdbx_description
1 polymer ?
#
loop_
_entity_poly.entity_id
_entity_poly.type
_entity_poly.pdbx_seq_one_letter_code
_entity_poly.pdbx_strand_id
1 'polypeptide(L)'
;MNTSADLQQSFRDVIRRHRGNAFVLDPAAVAASKEQKTLILSCYLRNGEGFDAPKLVRFDALIIPRTKLPFHEDWIAAPLLAEIRRRPWFKALADWKHFGPLCDLERPQSLVVAAAFSIVATANGKERNYASGHPNIRAMLNTYLHSGTLAPYTSLLTRLIANTTMAHLLATKVGDHLRRHSAEQQVDEQSSAEWRLLKHLLPEARDPVVRDELKYLDALPEWAVVKADPTLELSPQHTEPQPI
;
A
#
# COMPACT_ATOMS: atom_id res chain seq x y z
N MET A 1 -25.96 -4.53 -25.94
CA MET A 1 -26.42 -4.98 -24.62
C MET A 1 -25.63 -4.21 -23.58
N ASN A 2 -26.32 -3.58 -22.62
CA ASN A 2 -25.72 -2.70 -21.61
C ASN A 2 -25.36 -3.58 -20.40
N THR A 3 -24.16 -4.17 -20.40
CA THR A 3 -23.81 -5.38 -19.61
C THR A 3 -23.38 -5.13 -18.15
N SER A 4 -23.46 -3.90 -17.66
CA SER A 4 -22.80 -3.49 -16.41
C SER A 4 -23.68 -3.60 -15.16
N ALA A 5 -24.94 -3.12 -15.26
CA ALA A 5 -25.78 -2.91 -14.08
C ALA A 5 -26.28 -4.21 -13.43
N ASP A 6 -26.12 -5.36 -14.10
CA ASP A 6 -26.78 -6.63 -13.72
C ASP A 6 -25.80 -7.74 -13.30
N LEU A 7 -24.50 -7.43 -13.18
CA LEU A 7 -23.53 -8.45 -12.79
C LEU A 7 -23.62 -8.74 -11.29
N GLN A 8 -24.03 -9.96 -10.92
CA GLN A 8 -24.12 -10.39 -9.51
C GLN A 8 -22.79 -10.20 -8.78
N GLN A 9 -22.86 -9.90 -7.48
CA GLN A 9 -21.67 -9.63 -6.66
C GLN A 9 -20.63 -10.76 -6.70
N SER A 10 -21.09 -12.02 -6.71
CA SER A 10 -20.23 -13.19 -6.83
C SER A 10 -19.34 -13.16 -8.08
N PHE A 11 -19.88 -12.77 -9.24
CA PHE A 11 -19.11 -12.61 -10.47
C PHE A 11 -18.13 -11.43 -10.38
N ARG A 12 -18.55 -10.30 -9.79
CA ARG A 12 -17.68 -9.15 -9.57
C ARG A 12 -16.46 -9.54 -8.74
N ASP A 13 -16.65 -10.32 -7.69
CA ASP A 13 -15.58 -10.80 -6.81
C ASP A 13 -14.63 -11.76 -7.53
N VAL A 14 -15.16 -12.69 -8.33
CA VAL A 14 -14.34 -13.60 -9.15
C VAL A 14 -13.47 -12.79 -10.13
N ILE A 15 -14.07 -11.87 -10.88
CA ILE A 15 -13.36 -11.02 -11.85
C ILE A 15 -12.30 -10.17 -11.16
N ARG A 16 -12.60 -9.62 -9.97
CA ARG A 16 -11.63 -8.86 -9.17
C ARG A 16 -10.43 -9.74 -8.77
N ARG A 17 -10.68 -10.99 -8.36
CA ARG A 17 -9.60 -11.95 -8.02
C ARG A 17 -8.77 -12.37 -9.23
N HIS A 18 -9.35 -12.33 -10.43
CA HIS A 18 -8.66 -12.47 -11.72
C HIS A 18 -8.14 -11.12 -12.24
N ARG A 19 -7.91 -10.12 -11.38
CA ARG A 19 -7.32 -8.82 -11.74
C ARG A 19 -8.06 -8.04 -12.84
N GLY A 20 -9.38 -8.18 -12.89
CA GLY A 20 -10.23 -7.53 -13.89
C GLY A 20 -10.47 -8.35 -15.16
N ASN A 21 -10.01 -9.60 -15.20
CA ASN A 21 -10.21 -10.50 -16.33
C ASN A 21 -11.45 -11.38 -16.09
N ALA A 22 -12.39 -11.36 -17.02
CA ALA A 22 -13.50 -12.32 -17.06
C ALA A 22 -13.24 -13.31 -18.19
N PHE A 23 -13.08 -14.59 -17.84
CA PHE A 23 -12.86 -15.67 -18.80
C PHE A 23 -14.15 -16.42 -19.06
N VAL A 24 -14.47 -16.62 -20.34
CA VAL A 24 -15.68 -17.32 -20.78
C VAL A 24 -15.31 -18.35 -21.85
N LEU A 25 -15.92 -19.54 -21.74
CA LEU A 25 -15.85 -20.58 -22.76
C LEU A 25 -17.10 -20.48 -23.65
N ASP A 26 -17.12 -19.50 -24.55
CA ASP A 26 -18.20 -19.28 -25.50
C ASP A 26 -17.99 -20.06 -26.82
N PRO A 27 -18.96 -20.07 -27.76
CA PRO A 27 -18.80 -20.81 -29.02
C PRO A 27 -17.57 -20.42 -29.84
N ALA A 28 -17.14 -19.15 -29.80
CA ALA A 28 -15.95 -18.69 -30.51
C ALA A 28 -14.67 -19.26 -29.86
N ALA A 29 -14.58 -19.23 -28.53
CA ALA A 29 -13.50 -19.84 -27.77
C ALA A 29 -13.44 -21.36 -27.98
N VAL A 30 -14.58 -22.05 -28.05
CA VAL A 30 -14.66 -23.49 -28.33
C VAL A 30 -14.18 -23.82 -29.75
N ALA A 31 -14.61 -23.05 -30.75
CA ALA A 31 -14.16 -23.22 -32.13
C ALA A 31 -12.64 -23.03 -32.25
N ALA A 32 -12.12 -21.94 -31.67
CA ALA A 32 -10.69 -21.65 -31.63
C ALA A 32 -9.90 -22.72 -30.87
N SER A 33 -10.46 -23.29 -29.79
CA SER A 33 -9.83 -24.37 -29.04
C SER A 33 -9.66 -25.64 -29.87
N LYS A 34 -10.69 -26.01 -30.65
CA LYS A 34 -10.63 -27.16 -31.56
C LYS A 34 -9.62 -26.93 -32.69
N GLU A 35 -9.63 -25.73 -33.27
CA GLU A 35 -8.73 -25.34 -34.37
C GLU A 35 -7.26 -25.37 -33.91
N GLN A 36 -6.96 -24.76 -32.77
CA GLN A 36 -5.59 -24.64 -32.26
C GLN A 36 -5.14 -25.85 -31.43
N LYS A 37 -6.01 -26.84 -31.21
CA LYS A 37 -5.76 -28.04 -30.38
C LYS A 37 -5.22 -27.68 -28.99
N THR A 38 -5.73 -26.61 -28.39
CA THR A 38 -5.38 -26.12 -27.06
C THR A 38 -6.59 -25.43 -26.42
N LEU A 39 -6.55 -25.17 -25.12
CA LEU A 39 -7.62 -24.41 -24.47
C LEU A 39 -7.48 -22.91 -24.80
N ILE A 40 -8.50 -22.36 -25.48
CA ILE A 40 -8.69 -20.94 -25.74
C ILE A 40 -9.90 -20.45 -24.93
N LEU A 41 -9.78 -19.25 -24.36
CA LEU A 41 -10.82 -18.58 -23.60
C LEU A 41 -11.12 -17.22 -24.23
N SER A 42 -12.37 -16.80 -24.23
CA SER A 42 -12.71 -15.40 -24.46
C SER A 42 -12.43 -14.63 -23.18
N CYS A 43 -11.51 -13.67 -23.24
CA CYS A 43 -11.14 -12.81 -22.13
C CYS A 43 -11.74 -11.42 -22.33
N TYR A 44 -12.60 -11.02 -21.40
CA TYR A 44 -13.16 -9.68 -21.31
C TYR A 44 -12.41 -8.92 -20.22
N LEU A 45 -11.83 -7.77 -20.58
CA LEU A 45 -11.14 -6.89 -19.64
C LEU A 45 -12.13 -5.87 -19.10
N ARG A 46 -12.18 -5.72 -17.77
CA ARG A 46 -13.07 -4.77 -17.13
C ARG A 46 -12.59 -3.34 -17.37
N ASN A 47 -13.50 -2.47 -17.81
CA ASN A 47 -13.26 -1.05 -18.04
C ASN A 47 -14.31 -0.23 -17.27
N GLY A 48 -13.97 0.10 -16.02
CA GLY A 48 -14.89 0.76 -15.08
C GLY A 48 -16.13 -0.08 -14.80
N GLU A 49 -17.26 0.39 -15.28
CA GLU A 49 -18.57 -0.25 -15.13
C GLU A 49 -18.77 -1.41 -16.13
N GLY A 50 -18.11 -1.40 -17.29
CA GLY A 50 -18.32 -2.38 -18.37
C GLY A 50 -17.13 -3.29 -18.66
N PHE A 51 -17.13 -3.86 -19.86
CA PHE A 51 -16.06 -4.69 -20.40
C PHE A 51 -15.68 -4.25 -21.81
N ASP A 52 -14.40 -4.33 -22.13
CA ASP A 52 -13.90 -4.19 -23.49
C ASP A 52 -14.29 -5.43 -24.33
N ALA A 53 -14.16 -5.31 -25.65
CA ALA A 53 -14.42 -6.41 -26.58
C ALA A 53 -13.54 -7.64 -26.24
N PRO A 54 -14.09 -8.87 -26.33
CA PRO A 54 -13.36 -10.06 -25.91
C PRO A 54 -12.15 -10.33 -26.80
N LYS A 55 -11.04 -10.69 -26.17
CA LYS A 55 -9.85 -11.21 -26.84
C LYS A 55 -9.80 -12.73 -26.64
N LEU A 56 -9.53 -13.47 -27.71
CA LEU A 56 -9.24 -14.90 -27.60
C LEU A 56 -7.83 -15.07 -27.03
N VAL A 57 -7.75 -15.66 -25.84
CA VAL A 57 -6.48 -15.89 -25.12
C VAL A 57 -6.25 -17.38 -24.91
N ARG A 58 -5.01 -17.80 -25.11
CA ARG A 58 -4.62 -19.18 -24.81
C ARG A 58 -4.45 -19.36 -23.30
N PHE A 59 -4.83 -20.51 -22.78
CA PHE A 59 -4.67 -20.81 -21.35
C PHE A 59 -3.19 -20.79 -20.90
N ASP A 60 -2.27 -21.23 -21.76
CA ASP A 60 -0.82 -21.23 -21.52
C ASP A 60 -0.19 -19.82 -21.56
N ALA A 61 -0.90 -18.83 -22.08
CA ALA A 61 -0.50 -17.42 -22.07
C ALA A 61 -0.97 -16.67 -20.81
N LEU A 62 -1.68 -17.34 -19.90
CA LEU A 62 -2.09 -16.73 -18.64
C LEU A 62 -0.91 -16.70 -17.66
N ILE A 63 -0.85 -15.62 -16.88
CA ILE A 63 0.02 -15.53 -15.71
C ILE A 63 -0.63 -16.37 -14.62
N ILE A 64 0.06 -17.39 -14.11
CA ILE A 64 -0.43 -18.29 -13.05
C ILE A 64 0.40 -18.08 -11.79
N PRO A 65 -0.07 -17.25 -10.83
CA PRO A 65 0.62 -17.07 -9.57
C PRO A 65 0.54 -18.33 -8.70
N ARG A 66 1.54 -18.56 -7.84
CA ARG A 66 1.61 -19.76 -6.98
C ARG A 66 0.41 -19.93 -6.05
N THR A 67 -0.18 -18.83 -5.57
CA THR A 67 -1.22 -18.84 -4.53
C THR A 67 -2.47 -18.05 -4.91
N LYS A 68 -2.53 -17.51 -6.14
CA LYS A 68 -3.62 -16.63 -6.62
C LYS A 68 -4.22 -17.18 -7.91
N LEU A 69 -5.32 -16.58 -8.34
CA LEU A 69 -5.99 -16.99 -9.56
C LEU A 69 -5.23 -16.51 -10.81
N PRO A 70 -5.28 -17.26 -11.93
CA PRO A 70 -4.66 -16.87 -13.18
C PRO A 70 -5.22 -15.56 -13.73
N PHE A 71 -4.44 -14.79 -14.46
CA PHE A 71 -4.93 -13.59 -15.14
C PHE A 71 -4.17 -13.37 -16.44
N HIS A 72 -4.73 -12.59 -17.37
CA HIS A 72 -4.05 -12.26 -18.63
C HIS A 72 -3.35 -10.90 -18.53
N GLU A 73 -4.08 -9.86 -18.12
CA GLU A 73 -3.54 -8.51 -17.90
C GLU A 73 -3.94 -8.00 -16.50
N ASP A 74 -3.10 -7.25 -15.81
CA ASP A 74 -3.49 -6.63 -14.52
C ASP A 74 -4.14 -5.26 -14.75
N TRP A 75 -5.46 -5.21 -14.61
CA TRP A 75 -6.27 -4.00 -14.79
C TRP A 75 -6.74 -3.37 -13.47
N ILE A 76 -6.21 -3.83 -12.33
CA ILE A 76 -6.60 -3.29 -11.01
C ILE A 76 -5.44 -2.55 -10.37
N ALA A 77 -4.27 -3.19 -10.25
CA ALA A 77 -3.18 -2.64 -9.47
C ALA A 77 -2.63 -1.32 -10.06
N ALA A 78 -2.43 -1.28 -11.38
CA ALA A 78 -1.86 -0.10 -12.05
C ALA A 78 -2.79 1.12 -11.96
N PRO A 79 -4.10 1.02 -12.28
CA PRO A 79 -5.05 2.12 -12.04
C PRO A 79 -5.09 2.58 -10.57
N LEU A 80 -5.16 1.63 -9.62
CA LEU A 80 -5.20 1.95 -8.19
C LEU A 80 -3.99 2.76 -7.73
N LEU A 81 -2.79 2.41 -8.22
CA LEU A 81 -1.56 3.16 -7.92
C LEU A 81 -1.50 4.51 -8.65
N ALA A 82 -2.05 4.61 -9.86
CA ALA A 82 -2.08 5.83 -10.66
C ALA A 82 -2.97 6.92 -10.06
N GLU A 83 -4.03 6.53 -9.33
CA GLU A 83 -4.90 7.47 -8.59
C GLU A 83 -4.15 8.20 -7.46
N ILE A 84 -3.03 7.67 -6.97
CA ILE A 84 -2.31 8.25 -5.84
C ILE A 84 -1.45 9.45 -6.28
N ARG A 85 -1.97 10.66 -6.09
CA ARG A 85 -1.34 11.91 -6.55
C ARG A 85 -0.31 12.51 -5.57
N ARG A 86 0.82 11.83 -5.39
CA ARG A 86 1.93 12.30 -4.51
C ARG A 86 2.88 13.34 -5.12
N ARG A 87 2.98 13.42 -6.46
CA ARG A 87 3.99 14.26 -7.13
C ARG A 87 3.94 15.75 -6.74
N PRO A 88 2.76 16.41 -6.68
CA PRO A 88 2.69 17.81 -6.26
C PRO A 88 3.19 18.03 -4.83
N TRP A 89 2.94 17.07 -3.93
CA TRP A 89 3.39 17.13 -2.54
C TRP A 89 4.91 16.99 -2.40
N PHE A 90 5.52 16.04 -3.12
CA PHE A 90 6.98 15.95 -3.15
C PHE A 90 7.63 17.23 -3.69
N LYS A 91 7.02 17.87 -4.70
CA LYS A 91 7.49 19.15 -5.24
C LYS A 91 7.36 20.26 -4.18
N ALA A 92 6.19 20.41 -3.58
CA ALA A 92 5.97 21.44 -2.55
C ALA A 92 6.91 21.26 -1.35
N LEU A 93 7.09 20.02 -0.87
CA LEU A 93 8.01 19.70 0.22
C LEU A 93 9.48 19.95 -0.13
N ALA A 94 9.87 19.83 -1.39
CA ALA A 94 11.24 20.08 -1.82
C ALA A 94 11.64 21.55 -1.66
N ASP A 95 10.69 22.46 -1.85
CA ASP A 95 10.88 23.92 -1.77
C ASP A 95 10.48 24.49 -0.40
N TRP A 96 9.90 23.65 0.46
CA TRP A 96 9.34 24.08 1.74
C TRP A 96 10.43 24.36 2.79
N LYS A 97 10.36 25.55 3.40
CA LYS A 97 11.35 26.03 4.39
C LYS A 97 11.04 25.64 5.84
N HIS A 98 10.10 24.73 6.09
CA HIS A 98 9.76 24.19 7.43
C HIS A 98 9.19 25.18 8.49
N PHE A 99 9.13 26.48 8.19
CA PHE A 99 8.63 27.50 9.13
C PHE A 99 7.24 28.05 8.78
N GLY A 100 6.78 27.86 7.54
CA GLY A 100 5.49 28.34 7.04
C GLY A 100 4.50 27.21 6.74
N PRO A 101 3.27 27.53 6.31
CA PRO A 101 2.29 26.55 5.86
C PRO A 101 2.77 25.77 4.63
N LEU A 102 2.31 24.53 4.48
CA LEU A 102 2.53 23.67 3.31
C LEU A 102 1.18 23.36 2.67
N CYS A 103 0.98 23.74 1.40
CA CYS A 103 -0.28 23.46 0.70
C CYS A 103 -1.53 23.87 1.50
N ASP A 104 -1.51 25.10 2.04
CA ASP A 104 -2.58 25.68 2.89
C ASP A 104 -2.84 24.96 4.23
N LEU A 105 -1.96 24.04 4.62
CA LEU A 105 -2.01 23.41 5.94
C LEU A 105 -1.40 24.31 7.00
N GLU A 106 -2.01 24.34 8.19
CA GLU A 106 -1.42 24.97 9.36
C GLU A 106 -0.07 24.34 9.71
N ARG A 107 0.79 25.08 10.43
CA ARG A 107 2.17 24.63 10.69
C ARG A 107 2.27 23.24 11.35
N PRO A 108 1.49 22.87 12.38
CA PRO A 108 1.56 21.54 12.98
C PRO A 108 1.22 20.42 11.98
N GLN A 109 0.23 20.67 11.13
CA GLN A 109 -0.25 19.74 10.10
C GLN A 109 0.79 19.57 8.99
N SER A 110 1.41 20.69 8.58
CA SER A 110 2.51 20.72 7.62
C SER A 110 3.69 19.85 8.11
N LEU A 111 4.03 19.96 9.41
CA LEU A 111 5.12 19.18 10.01
C LEU A 111 4.83 17.67 10.03
N VAL A 112 3.63 17.23 10.41
CA VAL A 112 3.32 15.78 10.40
C VAL A 112 3.28 15.22 8.98
N VAL A 113 2.78 15.98 7.99
CA VAL A 113 2.82 15.57 6.58
C VAL A 113 4.26 15.47 6.09
N ALA A 114 5.10 16.46 6.39
CA ALA A 114 6.51 16.43 6.03
C ALA A 114 7.27 15.28 6.71
N ALA A 115 6.98 14.99 7.99
CA ALA A 115 7.55 13.86 8.70
C ALA A 115 7.13 12.53 8.05
N ALA A 116 5.86 12.38 7.68
CA ALA A 116 5.35 11.19 6.98
C ALA A 116 6.04 10.97 5.63
N PHE A 117 6.21 12.03 4.82
CA PHE A 117 6.93 11.95 3.55
C PHE A 117 8.43 11.67 3.73
N SER A 118 9.03 12.14 4.82
CA SER A 118 10.42 11.83 5.17
C SER A 118 10.60 10.34 5.49
N ILE A 119 9.68 9.77 6.28
CA ILE A 119 9.64 8.33 6.58
C ILE A 119 9.54 7.52 5.30
N VAL A 120 8.62 7.88 4.40
CA VAL A 120 8.41 7.17 3.13
C VAL A 120 9.60 7.30 2.20
N ALA A 121 10.22 8.49 2.11
CA ALA A 121 11.41 8.70 1.29
C ALA A 121 12.58 7.84 1.78
N THR A 122 12.82 7.79 3.09
CA THR A 122 13.83 6.89 3.67
C THR A 122 13.48 5.42 3.48
N ALA A 123 12.21 5.03 3.68
CA ALA A 123 11.74 3.66 3.44
C ALA A 123 11.95 3.20 1.98
N ASN A 124 11.92 4.15 1.05
CA ASN A 124 12.15 3.96 -0.38
C ASN A 124 13.62 4.17 -0.79
N GLY A 125 14.57 4.18 0.15
CA GLY A 125 16.00 4.30 -0.11
C GLY A 125 16.48 5.68 -0.56
N LYS A 126 15.62 6.70 -0.54
CA LYS A 126 15.94 8.08 -0.91
C LYS A 126 15.89 8.96 0.33
N GLU A 127 16.81 8.72 1.27
CA GLU A 127 16.82 9.42 2.55
C GLU A 127 16.76 10.94 2.34
N ARG A 128 15.64 11.53 2.74
CA ARG A 128 15.39 12.96 2.64
C ARG A 128 14.49 13.38 3.78
N ASN A 129 14.99 14.30 4.57
CA ASN A 129 14.26 14.92 5.67
C ASN A 129 13.58 16.20 5.16
N TYR A 130 12.26 16.15 5.01
CA TYR A 130 11.44 17.28 4.59
C TYR A 130 10.88 18.08 5.76
N ALA A 131 11.04 17.63 7.00
CA ALA A 131 10.48 18.34 8.15
C ALA A 131 11.49 19.26 8.85
N SER A 132 12.79 19.04 8.65
CA SER A 132 13.85 19.74 9.36
C SER A 132 15.21 19.64 8.65
N GLY A 133 16.19 20.42 9.11
CA GLY A 133 17.59 20.31 8.67
C GLY A 133 18.41 19.18 9.33
N HIS A 134 17.77 18.26 10.06
CA HIS A 134 18.50 17.14 10.68
C HIS A 134 19.02 16.14 9.63
N PRO A 135 20.16 15.49 9.88
CA PRO A 135 20.83 14.64 8.89
C PRO A 135 20.08 13.34 8.55
N ASN A 136 19.18 12.88 9.43
CA ASN A 136 18.39 11.66 9.23
C ASN A 136 17.04 11.72 9.94
N ILE A 137 16.13 10.82 9.56
CA ILE A 137 14.77 10.79 10.12
C ILE A 137 14.74 10.40 11.61
N ARG A 138 15.73 9.65 12.10
CA ARG A 138 15.80 9.25 13.51
C ARG A 138 16.09 10.46 14.40
N ALA A 139 17.03 11.31 14.00
CA ALA A 139 17.32 12.56 14.68
C ALA A 139 16.11 13.50 14.65
N MET A 140 15.49 13.67 13.48
CA MET A 140 14.24 14.45 13.32
C MET A 140 13.13 13.99 14.27
N LEU A 141 12.79 12.70 14.25
CA LEU A 141 11.70 12.16 15.08
C LEU A 141 12.01 12.32 16.57
N ASN A 142 13.25 12.04 17.01
CA ASN A 142 13.61 12.21 18.42
C ASN A 142 13.52 13.67 18.87
N THR A 143 13.99 14.63 18.06
CA THR A 143 13.87 16.06 18.39
C THR A 143 12.42 16.47 18.56
N TYR A 144 11.56 16.17 17.59
CA TYR A 144 10.17 16.62 17.62
C TYR A 144 9.28 15.88 18.62
N LEU A 145 9.59 14.63 18.93
CA LEU A 145 8.91 13.91 20.00
C LEU A 145 9.39 14.44 21.36
N HIS A 146 10.69 14.69 21.54
CA HIS A 146 11.21 15.27 22.78
C HIS A 146 10.63 16.66 23.07
N SER A 147 10.45 17.51 22.05
CA SER A 147 9.82 18.82 22.20
C SER A 147 8.28 18.78 22.29
N GLY A 148 7.66 17.60 22.20
CA GLY A 148 6.21 17.43 22.19
C GLY A 148 5.51 17.90 20.90
N THR A 149 6.24 18.40 19.90
CA THR A 149 5.66 18.97 18.66
C THR A 149 4.88 17.93 17.86
N LEU A 150 5.32 16.67 17.86
CA LEU A 150 4.62 15.55 17.19
C LEU A 150 3.81 14.68 18.16
N ALA A 151 3.69 15.07 19.43
CA ALA A 151 3.00 14.26 20.45
C ALA A 151 1.53 13.94 20.12
N PRO A 152 0.72 14.87 19.56
CA PRO A 152 -0.67 14.56 19.17
C PRO A 152 -0.79 13.56 18.01
N TYR A 153 0.30 13.30 17.29
CA TYR A 153 0.33 12.51 16.05
C TYR A 153 1.03 11.16 16.22
N THR A 154 1.37 10.74 17.44
CA THR A 154 2.19 9.53 17.65
C THR A 154 1.47 8.25 17.21
N SER A 155 0.17 8.13 17.41
CA SER A 155 -0.63 6.99 16.88
C SER A 155 -0.62 6.94 15.35
N LEU A 156 -0.70 8.11 14.70
CA LEU A 156 -0.62 8.24 13.25
C LEU A 156 0.74 7.77 12.75
N LEU A 157 1.82 8.32 13.31
CA LEU A 157 3.20 8.03 12.91
C LEU A 157 3.58 6.58 13.21
N THR A 158 3.13 6.02 14.34
CA THR A 158 3.37 4.61 14.69
C THR A 158 2.81 3.67 13.64
N ARG A 159 1.53 3.86 13.26
CA ARG A 159 0.89 3.02 12.24
C ARG A 159 1.48 3.22 10.85
N LEU A 160 1.95 4.43 10.52
CA LEU A 160 2.70 4.66 9.29
C LEU A 160 4.01 3.86 9.30
N ILE A 161 4.85 4.04 10.32
CA ILE A 161 6.17 3.38 10.43
C ILE A 161 6.01 1.85 10.42
N ALA A 162 5.06 1.32 11.19
CA ALA A 162 4.78 -0.11 11.27
C ALA A 162 4.46 -0.75 9.92
N ASN A 163 3.92 0.02 8.97
CA ASN A 163 3.54 -0.45 7.64
C ASN A 163 4.56 -0.11 6.55
N THR A 164 5.82 0.09 6.93
CA THR A 164 6.94 0.35 6.00
C THR A 164 8.13 -0.54 6.30
N THR A 165 9.14 -0.51 5.42
CA THR A 165 10.45 -1.13 5.67
C THR A 165 11.16 -0.58 6.91
N MET A 166 10.68 0.56 7.44
CA MET A 166 11.22 1.24 8.63
C MET A 166 10.58 0.76 9.95
N ALA A 167 9.76 -0.30 9.94
CA ALA A 167 9.09 -0.82 11.14
C ALA A 167 10.05 -1.07 12.33
N HIS A 168 11.30 -1.45 12.05
CA HIS A 168 12.35 -1.64 13.07
C HIS A 168 12.62 -0.38 13.93
N LEU A 169 12.30 0.83 13.46
CA LEU A 169 12.45 2.06 14.25
C LEU A 169 11.58 2.05 15.52
N LEU A 170 10.47 1.31 15.52
CA LEU A 170 9.57 1.16 16.67
C LEU A 170 10.18 0.35 17.82
N ALA A 171 11.24 -0.42 17.55
CA ALA A 171 12.03 -1.13 18.56
C ALA A 171 13.18 -0.27 19.12
N THR A 172 13.33 0.97 18.68
CA THR A 172 14.39 1.88 19.13
C THR A 172 13.84 2.99 20.04
N LYS A 173 14.72 3.92 20.47
CA LYS A 173 14.33 5.14 21.20
C LYS A 173 13.20 5.94 20.53
N VAL A 174 13.09 5.89 19.21
CA VAL A 174 11.96 6.54 18.49
C VAL A 174 10.64 5.89 18.91
N GLY A 175 10.57 4.57 18.96
CA GLY A 175 9.41 3.84 19.46
C GLY A 175 9.12 4.12 20.94
N ASP A 176 10.15 4.23 21.78
CA ASP A 176 9.96 4.60 23.19
C ASP A 176 9.36 5.99 23.35
N HIS A 177 9.76 6.95 22.52
CA HIS A 177 9.18 8.29 22.50
C HIS A 177 7.74 8.27 21.99
N LEU A 178 7.45 7.53 20.91
CA LEU A 178 6.10 7.39 20.39
C LEU A 178 5.14 6.80 21.43
N ARG A 179 5.56 5.75 22.15
CA ARG A 179 4.76 5.13 23.22
C ARG A 179 4.55 6.04 24.42
N ARG A 180 5.53 6.89 24.76
CA ARG A 180 5.39 7.83 25.89
C ARG A 180 4.27 8.84 25.67
N HIS A 181 4.09 9.31 24.44
CA HIS A 181 3.03 10.27 24.10
C HIS A 181 1.70 9.61 23.70
N SER A 182 1.61 8.27 23.61
CA SER A 182 0.39 7.61 23.13
C SER A 182 -0.79 7.71 24.10
N ALA A 183 -0.53 8.07 25.37
CA ALA A 183 -1.55 8.31 26.40
C ALA A 183 -2.08 9.75 26.38
N GLU A 184 -1.46 10.66 25.62
CA GLU A 184 -1.94 12.03 25.45
C GLU A 184 -3.10 12.09 24.46
N GLN A 185 -3.83 13.21 24.43
CA GLN A 185 -4.91 13.43 23.46
C GLN A 185 -4.36 13.33 22.03
N GLN A 186 -4.65 12.21 21.36
CA GLN A 186 -4.24 11.97 19.98
C GLN A 186 -5.26 12.55 19.01
N VAL A 187 -4.79 12.96 17.84
CA VAL A 187 -5.69 13.21 16.71
C VAL A 187 -6.35 11.90 16.28
N ASP A 188 -7.66 11.93 16.04
CA ASP A 188 -8.43 10.73 15.71
C ASP A 188 -8.59 10.53 14.19
N GLU A 189 -8.75 9.27 13.78
CA GLU A 189 -8.84 8.88 12.38
C GLU A 189 -10.08 9.44 11.66
N GLN A 190 -11.15 9.75 12.40
CA GLN A 190 -12.43 10.14 11.81
C GLN A 190 -12.54 11.64 11.57
N SER A 191 -11.99 12.48 12.45
CA SER A 191 -12.17 13.93 12.48
C SER A 191 -10.96 14.72 11.95
N SER A 192 -9.74 14.19 12.09
CA SER A 192 -8.52 14.90 11.71
C SER A 192 -8.29 14.96 10.21
N ALA A 193 -8.03 16.18 9.71
CA ALA A 193 -7.69 16.44 8.32
C ALA A 193 -6.40 15.73 7.90
N GLU A 194 -5.41 15.65 8.78
CA GLU A 194 -4.10 15.02 8.56
C GLU A 194 -4.22 13.50 8.42
N TRP A 195 -5.07 12.86 9.22
CA TRP A 195 -5.39 11.45 9.07
C TRP A 195 -6.00 11.15 7.71
N ARG A 196 -7.04 11.88 7.32
CA ARG A 196 -7.69 11.71 6.02
C ARG A 196 -6.72 12.00 4.88
N LEU A 197 -5.96 13.08 4.97
CA LEU A 197 -4.99 13.47 3.95
C LEU A 197 -3.92 12.38 3.77
N LEU A 198 -3.28 11.92 4.84
CA LEU A 198 -2.24 10.89 4.73
C LEU A 198 -2.80 9.52 4.34
N LYS A 199 -4.08 9.22 4.61
CA LYS A 199 -4.76 8.06 4.04
C LYS A 199 -4.86 8.14 2.52
N HIS A 200 -5.13 9.32 1.95
CA HIS A 200 -5.19 9.52 0.50
C HIS A 200 -3.80 9.61 -0.16
N LEU A 201 -2.81 10.18 0.54
CA LEU A 201 -1.46 10.34 -0.02
C LEU A 201 -0.61 9.07 0.10
N LEU A 202 -0.81 8.29 1.16
CA LEU A 202 -0.03 7.09 1.50
C LEU A 202 -0.93 5.89 1.81
N PRO A 203 -1.94 5.57 0.96
CA PRO A 203 -2.89 4.51 1.25
C PRO A 203 -2.22 3.16 1.45
N GLU A 204 -1.06 2.92 0.80
CA GLU A 204 -0.33 1.66 0.91
C GLU A 204 0.12 1.37 2.35
N ALA A 205 0.32 2.40 3.19
CA ALA A 205 0.69 2.23 4.59
C ALA A 205 -0.41 2.64 5.58
N ARG A 206 -1.47 3.30 5.10
CA ARG A 206 -2.46 3.99 5.96
C ARG A 206 -3.89 3.52 5.76
N ASP A 207 -4.24 3.06 4.57
CA ASP A 207 -5.55 2.49 4.29
C ASP A 207 -5.45 0.96 4.32
N PRO A 208 -6.02 0.27 5.33
CA PRO A 208 -5.99 -1.19 5.41
C PRO A 208 -6.58 -1.86 4.17
N VAL A 209 -7.65 -1.29 3.61
CA VAL A 209 -8.37 -1.90 2.48
C VAL A 209 -7.50 -1.85 1.24
N VAL A 210 -6.95 -0.66 0.91
CA VAL A 210 -6.05 -0.52 -0.24
C VAL A 210 -4.77 -1.32 -0.03
N ARG A 211 -4.20 -1.31 1.19
CA ARG A 211 -3.00 -2.08 1.52
C ARG A 211 -3.22 -3.58 1.32
N ASP A 212 -4.33 -4.13 1.81
CA ASP A 212 -4.61 -5.56 1.71
C ASP A 212 -4.97 -5.97 0.27
N GLU A 213 -5.62 -5.09 -0.49
CA GLU A 213 -5.82 -5.29 -1.92
C GLU A 213 -4.49 -5.32 -2.68
N LEU A 214 -3.61 -4.34 -2.46
CA LEU A 214 -2.29 -4.32 -3.08
C LEU A 214 -1.43 -5.53 -2.69
N LYS A 215 -1.51 -6.00 -1.43
CA LYS A 215 -0.88 -7.25 -1.01
C LYS A 215 -1.48 -8.46 -1.74
N TYR A 216 -2.81 -8.52 -1.86
CA TYR A 216 -3.48 -9.62 -2.55
C TYR A 216 -3.05 -9.70 -4.02
N LEU A 217 -2.86 -8.53 -4.64
CA LEU A 217 -2.41 -8.36 -6.02
C LEU A 217 -0.88 -8.37 -6.17
N ASP A 218 -0.09 -8.69 -5.13
CA ASP A 218 1.38 -8.67 -5.20
C ASP A 218 1.95 -7.35 -5.78
N ALA A 219 1.24 -6.24 -5.55
CA ALA A 219 1.52 -4.92 -6.11
C ALA A 219 1.81 -3.87 -5.02
N LEU A 220 1.94 -4.30 -3.76
CA LEU A 220 2.36 -3.43 -2.68
C LEU A 220 3.79 -2.93 -2.96
N PRO A 221 4.04 -1.61 -2.95
CA PRO A 221 5.37 -1.09 -3.28
C PRO A 221 6.39 -1.50 -2.21
N GLU A 222 7.64 -1.71 -2.62
CA GLU A 222 8.70 -2.25 -1.76
C GLU A 222 8.87 -1.48 -0.44
N TRP A 223 8.78 -0.15 -0.48
CA TRP A 223 8.91 0.70 0.71
C TRP A 223 7.81 0.45 1.76
N ALA A 224 6.64 -0.03 1.33
CA ALA A 224 5.48 -0.32 2.18
C ALA A 224 5.45 -1.80 2.64
N VAL A 225 6.40 -2.63 2.20
CA VAL A 225 6.53 -4.01 2.69
C VAL A 225 7.19 -3.99 4.07
N VAL A 226 6.61 -4.70 5.03
CA VAL A 226 7.28 -4.94 6.32
C VAL A 226 8.30 -6.05 6.08
N LYS A 227 9.58 -5.72 6.14
CA LYS A 227 10.62 -6.75 6.12
C LYS A 227 10.54 -7.50 7.44
N ALA A 228 10.32 -8.81 7.39
CA ALA A 228 10.57 -9.66 8.54
C ALA A 228 12.03 -9.47 8.94
N ASP A 229 12.28 -9.31 10.24
CA ASP A 229 13.64 -9.29 10.75
C ASP A 229 14.21 -10.72 10.56
N PRO A 230 15.20 -10.93 9.67
CA PRO A 230 15.75 -12.26 9.41
C PRO A 230 16.36 -12.91 10.66
N THR A 231 16.58 -12.12 11.72
CA THR A 231 17.15 -12.57 13.00
C THR A 231 16.16 -13.34 13.88
N LEU A 232 14.85 -13.33 13.56
CA LEU A 232 13.80 -14.02 14.34
C LEU A 232 13.39 -15.40 13.78
N GLU A 233 13.88 -15.81 12.61
CA GLU A 233 13.55 -17.13 12.02
C GLU A 233 14.56 -18.25 12.38
N LEU A 234 15.61 -17.94 13.15
CA LEU A 234 16.59 -18.92 13.63
C LEU A 234 16.52 -19.09 15.15
N SER A 235 15.37 -19.49 15.67
CA SER A 235 15.31 -20.16 16.98
C SER A 235 15.18 -21.67 16.74
N PRO A 236 16.22 -22.49 16.98
CA PRO A 236 16.09 -23.92 16.87
C PRO A 236 15.08 -24.41 17.91
N GLN A 237 14.08 -25.17 17.45
CA GLN A 237 13.19 -25.94 18.32
C GLN A 237 14.06 -26.83 19.21
N HIS A 238 14.12 -26.52 20.50
CA HIS A 238 14.66 -27.42 21.50
C HIS A 238 13.69 -28.60 21.62
N THR A 239 14.03 -29.70 20.95
CA THR A 239 13.43 -31.00 21.20
C THR A 239 14.04 -31.52 22.50
N GLU A 240 13.32 -31.41 23.61
CA GLU A 240 13.68 -32.15 24.83
C GLU A 240 13.60 -33.66 24.56
N PRO A 241 14.60 -34.46 24.99
CA PRO A 241 14.52 -35.90 24.89
C PRO A 241 13.57 -36.45 25.97
N GLN A 242 12.61 -37.27 25.56
CA GLN A 242 11.77 -38.01 26.51
C GLN A 242 12.59 -39.11 27.21
N PRO A 243 12.39 -39.33 28.51
CA PRO A 243 13.06 -40.40 29.24
C PRO A 243 12.44 -41.77 28.88
N ILE A 244 13.32 -42.77 28.89
CA ILE A 244 13.07 -44.20 28.64
C ILE A 244 12.27 -44.81 29.79
#